data_AF-A0A1V5VHK1-F1
#
_entry.id   AF-A0A1V5VHK1-F1
#
_cell.length_a   1.000
_cell.length_b   1.000
_cell.length_c   1.000
_cell.angle_alpha   90.00
_cell.angle_beta   90.00
_cell.angle_gamma   90.00
#
_symmetry.space_group_name_H-M   'P 1'
#
loop_
_entity.id
_entity.type
_entity.pdbx_description
1 polymer ?
#
loop_
_entity_poly.entity_id
_entity_poly.type
_entity_poly.pdbx_seq_one_letter_code
_entity_poly.pdbx_strand_id
1 'polypeptide(L)'
;MGENTMFLRLEGPLQAWGGHESKFVVRRTCEAPTKSGVSGIICAALGVPRAEASSFWLPKLRSLLMGVRIDRAGIRWWDYHTVGAEMQMSIAEAEGKTKKGALLTRREYLCDASFLVALQGDSAVIDQIETAVKNPKWTLYLGRKNCVPSRPLSERPPESHPDLISALSSVPWRRRNKEDEAPQSIDCLIDWTPTQEQPEAPDDALVWHDVPILFEPPSHQPRFVMLKNLSVGTEGDVRIAEDAAQSRVPDPPRSRADYSNTAYKNARAERLNSDHGLCVFCKSPATTVQHVTYRRAGGNEPQEDLRSLCRLCHDAVTMIEYGHGMGLDRINPEHPQWRDEIIKKREEIVRYRSLETRRRRLSAEEVE
;
A
#
# COMPACT_ATOMS: atom_id res chain seq x y z
N MET A 1 36.73 -2.32 16.84
CA MET A 1 35.87 -3.40 16.30
C MET A 1 35.03 -2.76 15.22
N GLY A 2 34.99 -3.33 14.01
CA GLY A 2 34.17 -2.78 12.93
C GLY A 2 32.68 -3.05 13.15
N GLU A 3 31.84 -2.34 12.41
CA GLU A 3 30.39 -2.56 12.43
C GLU A 3 30.09 -3.94 11.82
N ASN A 4 29.44 -4.82 12.58
CA ASN A 4 29.28 -6.23 12.20
C ASN A 4 27.89 -6.57 11.66
N THR A 5 26.95 -5.62 11.70
CA THR A 5 25.54 -5.88 11.37
C THR A 5 24.94 -4.80 10.47
N MET A 6 24.32 -5.21 9.36
CA MET A 6 23.58 -4.34 8.43
C MET A 6 22.07 -4.54 8.56
N PHE A 7 21.29 -3.49 8.31
CA PHE A 7 19.83 -3.49 8.41
C PHE A 7 19.17 -3.16 7.07
N LEU A 8 18.38 -4.11 6.57
CA LEU A 8 17.60 -3.97 5.34
C LEU A 8 16.11 -3.87 5.66
N ARG A 9 15.46 -2.80 5.18
CA ARG A 9 14.00 -2.64 5.19
C ARG A 9 13.42 -3.20 3.90
N LEU A 10 12.74 -4.34 3.99
CA LEU A 10 12.05 -4.96 2.87
C LEU A 10 10.55 -4.69 2.99
N GLU A 11 10.14 -3.55 2.43
CA GLU A 11 8.77 -3.06 2.45
C GLU A 11 8.32 -2.74 1.03
N GLY A 12 7.09 -3.14 0.68
CA GLY A 12 6.50 -2.85 -0.61
C GLY A 12 5.06 -3.35 -0.70
N PRO A 13 4.30 -2.90 -1.72
CA PRO A 13 2.91 -3.32 -1.91
C PRO A 13 2.78 -4.82 -2.16
N LEU A 14 3.76 -5.41 -2.86
CA LEU A 14 3.85 -6.83 -3.16
C LEU A 14 5.27 -7.32 -2.86
N GLN A 15 5.40 -8.54 -2.34
CA GLN A 15 6.66 -9.26 -2.20
C GLN A 15 6.48 -10.74 -2.59
N ALA A 16 7.55 -11.43 -2.95
CA ALA A 16 7.49 -12.87 -3.24
C ALA A 16 8.81 -13.59 -2.99
N TRP A 17 8.89 -14.35 -1.90
CA TRP A 17 10.08 -15.05 -1.45
C TRP A 17 9.95 -16.55 -1.73
N GLY A 18 10.47 -17.01 -2.87
CA GLY A 18 10.29 -18.39 -3.29
C GLY A 18 10.92 -19.40 -2.34
N GLY A 19 10.15 -20.38 -1.88
CA GLY A 19 10.62 -21.56 -1.13
C GLY A 19 10.76 -22.81 -2.01
N HIS A 20 11.12 -23.94 -1.38
CA HIS A 20 11.29 -25.23 -2.07
C HIS A 20 10.03 -25.70 -2.81
N GLU A 21 8.83 -25.33 -2.34
CA GLU A 21 7.54 -25.69 -2.95
C GLU A 21 7.23 -24.96 -4.26
N SER A 22 7.98 -23.90 -4.61
CA SER A 22 7.69 -23.04 -5.76
C SER A 22 8.21 -23.61 -7.09
N LYS A 23 7.67 -24.75 -7.53
CA LYS A 23 8.10 -25.45 -8.77
C LYS A 23 7.06 -25.34 -9.91
N PHE A 24 7.57 -25.27 -11.14
CA PHE A 24 6.79 -25.26 -12.39
C PHE A 24 5.69 -24.19 -12.50
N VAL A 25 4.42 -24.61 -12.52
CA VAL A 25 3.24 -23.78 -12.81
C VAL A 25 2.76 -23.00 -11.59
N VAL A 26 3.00 -23.52 -10.39
CA VAL A 26 2.57 -22.91 -9.13
C VAL A 26 3.80 -22.34 -8.42
N ARG A 27 3.82 -21.02 -8.27
CA ARG A 27 4.94 -20.28 -7.65
C ARG A 27 4.51 -19.72 -6.30
N ARG A 28 4.69 -20.51 -5.24
CA ARG A 28 4.40 -20.12 -3.86
C ARG A 28 5.42 -19.11 -3.30
N THR A 29 5.03 -18.41 -2.25
CA THR A 29 5.92 -17.55 -1.45
C THR A 29 6.00 -18.09 -0.01
N CYS A 30 7.17 -17.96 0.59
CA CYS A 30 7.38 -18.06 2.04
C CYS A 30 6.76 -16.86 2.74
N GLU A 31 6.60 -16.98 4.05
CA GLU A 31 5.95 -16.00 4.94
C GLU A 31 6.87 -14.81 5.26
N ALA A 32 8.17 -14.97 5.02
CA ALA A 32 9.18 -13.95 5.23
C ALA A 32 10.32 -14.06 4.18
N PRO A 33 11.15 -13.01 4.04
CA PRO A 33 12.34 -13.02 3.19
C PRO A 33 13.24 -14.24 3.40
N THR A 34 13.56 -14.92 2.31
CA THR A 34 14.51 -16.04 2.29
C THR A 34 15.95 -15.54 2.17
N LYS A 35 16.91 -16.28 2.71
CA LYS A 35 18.35 -15.97 2.60
C LYS A 35 18.83 -15.93 1.16
N SER A 36 18.29 -16.79 0.30
CA SER A 36 18.54 -16.77 -1.14
C SER A 36 17.98 -15.50 -1.81
N GLY A 37 16.78 -15.07 -1.43
CA GLY A 37 16.18 -13.84 -1.93
C GLY A 37 16.99 -12.60 -1.56
N VAL A 38 17.38 -12.49 -0.28
CA VAL A 38 18.22 -11.40 0.22
C VAL A 38 19.61 -11.42 -0.42
N SER A 39 20.23 -12.60 -0.55
CA SER A 39 21.51 -12.75 -1.25
C SER A 39 21.41 -12.33 -2.72
N GLY A 40 20.30 -12.66 -3.39
CA GLY A 40 20.04 -12.22 -4.76
C GLY A 40 19.93 -10.71 -4.90
N ILE A 41 19.27 -10.04 -3.95
CA ILE A 41 19.22 -8.57 -3.87
C ILE A 41 20.63 -7.98 -3.71
N ILE A 42 21.44 -8.56 -2.83
CA ILE A 42 22.80 -8.08 -2.58
C ILE A 42 23.69 -8.28 -3.81
N CYS A 43 23.66 -9.45 -4.46
CA CYS A 43 24.38 -9.67 -5.71
C CYS A 43 23.92 -8.71 -6.82
N ALA A 44 22.63 -8.37 -6.87
CA ALA A 44 22.13 -7.37 -7.82
C ALA A 44 22.67 -5.96 -7.51
N ALA A 45 22.73 -5.58 -6.24
CA ALA A 45 23.31 -4.31 -5.81
C ALA A 45 24.81 -4.22 -6.20
N LEU A 46 25.55 -5.31 -5.99
CA LEU A 46 26.97 -5.45 -6.35
C LEU A 46 27.22 -5.53 -7.87
N GLY A 47 26.17 -5.84 -8.65
CA GLY A 47 26.20 -6.09 -10.09
C GLY A 47 26.95 -7.36 -10.47
N VAL A 48 26.73 -8.43 -9.72
CA VAL A 48 27.41 -9.73 -9.87
C VAL A 48 26.58 -10.65 -10.77
N PRO A 49 27.09 -11.07 -11.95
CA PRO A 49 26.38 -11.98 -12.84
C PRO A 49 26.07 -13.32 -12.16
N ARG A 50 24.96 -13.96 -12.55
CA ARG A 50 24.50 -15.23 -11.94
C ARG A 50 25.57 -16.33 -12.03
N ALA A 51 26.25 -16.42 -13.17
CA ALA A 51 27.31 -17.41 -13.42
C ALA A 51 28.56 -17.20 -12.56
N GLU A 52 28.79 -15.97 -12.07
CA GLU A 52 29.98 -15.61 -11.29
C GLU A 52 29.71 -15.56 -9.78
N ALA A 53 28.44 -15.54 -9.38
CA ALA A 53 28.04 -15.35 -7.99
C ALA A 53 28.59 -16.44 -7.06
N SER A 54 28.61 -17.71 -7.51
CA SER A 54 29.03 -18.86 -6.69
C SER A 54 30.51 -18.88 -6.35
N SER A 55 31.35 -18.29 -7.20
CA SER A 55 32.81 -18.35 -7.04
C SER A 55 33.33 -17.44 -5.93
N PHE A 56 32.69 -16.28 -5.70
CA PHE A 56 33.20 -15.28 -4.77
C PHE A 56 32.17 -14.77 -3.77
N TRP A 57 30.98 -14.39 -4.23
CA TRP A 57 30.01 -13.69 -3.38
C TRP A 57 29.13 -14.63 -2.57
N LEU A 58 28.60 -15.71 -3.16
CA LEU A 58 27.75 -16.64 -2.42
C LEU A 58 28.45 -17.30 -1.22
N PRO A 59 29.73 -17.71 -1.25
CA PRO A 59 30.43 -18.17 -0.05
C PRO A 59 30.40 -17.15 1.10
N LYS A 60 30.66 -15.86 0.81
CA LYS A 60 30.64 -14.78 1.79
C LYS A 60 29.24 -14.49 2.32
N LEU A 61 28.23 -14.50 1.45
CA LEU A 61 26.85 -14.24 1.85
C LEU A 61 26.26 -15.40 2.67
N ARG A 62 26.65 -16.64 2.37
CA ARG A 62 26.25 -17.82 3.15
C ARG A 62 26.81 -17.81 4.57
N SER A 63 28.01 -17.26 4.78
CA SER A 63 28.62 -17.17 6.10
C SER A 63 28.04 -16.07 6.99
N LEU A 64 27.27 -15.13 6.44
CA LEU A 64 26.55 -14.14 7.25
C LEU A 64 25.37 -14.79 7.96
N LEU A 65 25.15 -14.47 9.22
CA LEU A 65 23.93 -14.81 9.94
C LEU A 65 22.81 -13.86 9.51
N MET A 66 21.59 -14.37 9.42
CA MET A 66 20.41 -13.61 9.03
C MET A 66 19.31 -13.71 10.08
N GLY A 67 18.82 -12.57 10.52
CA GLY A 67 17.62 -12.41 11.32
C GLY A 67 16.56 -11.63 10.54
N VAL A 68 15.29 -12.00 10.67
CA VAL A 68 14.16 -11.32 10.03
C VAL A 68 13.11 -11.03 11.06
N ARG A 69 12.83 -9.76 11.32
CA ARG A 69 11.70 -9.32 12.13
C ARG A 69 10.52 -8.98 11.23
N ILE A 70 9.38 -9.58 11.55
CA ILE A 70 8.14 -9.47 10.81
C ILE A 70 7.36 -8.28 11.38
N ASP A 71 7.68 -7.07 10.91
CA ASP A 71 7.01 -5.84 11.36
C ASP A 71 5.54 -5.82 10.90
N ARG A 72 5.29 -6.37 9.70
CA ARG A 72 3.96 -6.67 9.16
C ARG A 72 4.04 -7.94 8.30
N ALA A 73 3.33 -8.99 8.68
CA ALA A 73 3.30 -10.25 7.93
C ALA A 73 2.70 -10.10 6.53
N GLY A 74 1.79 -9.15 6.35
CA GLY A 74 1.03 -8.96 5.11
C GLY A 74 -0.03 -10.04 4.89
N ILE A 75 -0.65 -10.03 3.72
CA ILE A 75 -1.73 -10.94 3.33
C ILE A 75 -1.30 -11.72 2.09
N ARG A 76 -1.45 -13.05 2.12
CA ARG A 76 -1.16 -13.90 0.95
C ARG A 76 -2.22 -13.71 -0.12
N TRP A 77 -1.80 -13.51 -1.37
CA TRP A 77 -2.68 -13.32 -2.51
C TRP A 77 -2.22 -14.11 -3.74
N TRP A 78 -3.19 -14.51 -4.58
CA TRP A 78 -2.93 -15.25 -5.81
C TRP A 78 -3.07 -14.37 -7.05
N ASP A 79 -2.07 -14.44 -7.92
CA ASP A 79 -2.07 -13.88 -9.27
C ASP A 79 -2.22 -15.00 -10.30
N TYR A 80 -3.23 -14.88 -11.16
CA TYR A 80 -3.41 -15.76 -12.31
C TYR A 80 -2.69 -15.15 -13.51
N HIS A 81 -1.56 -15.75 -13.87
CA HIS A 81 -0.58 -15.13 -14.74
C HIS A 81 -0.40 -15.93 -16.03
N THR A 82 -0.91 -15.38 -17.13
CA THR A 82 -0.87 -15.95 -18.47
C THR A 82 0.29 -15.40 -19.27
N VAL A 83 1.09 -16.27 -19.90
CA VAL A 83 2.20 -15.87 -20.79
C VAL A 83 1.97 -16.43 -22.20
N GLY A 84 2.12 -15.55 -23.20
CA GLY A 84 2.24 -15.90 -24.62
C GLY A 84 0.97 -16.51 -25.21
N ALA A 85 0.06 -15.68 -25.74
CA ALA A 85 -1.21 -16.12 -26.32
C ALA A 85 -1.10 -16.95 -27.62
N GLU A 86 0.11 -17.21 -28.12
CA GLU A 86 0.36 -17.99 -29.35
C GLU A 86 1.59 -18.90 -29.25
N MET A 87 2.02 -19.25 -28.03
CA MET A 87 3.16 -20.15 -27.87
C MET A 87 2.82 -21.53 -28.41
N GLN A 88 3.77 -22.14 -29.13
CA GLN A 88 3.67 -23.53 -29.56
C GLN A 88 3.97 -24.45 -28.37
N MET A 89 2.91 -24.96 -27.75
CA MET A 89 3.00 -25.85 -26.61
C MET A 89 2.88 -27.30 -27.08
N SER A 90 3.75 -28.19 -26.59
CA SER A 90 3.67 -29.63 -26.85
C SER A 90 2.40 -30.21 -26.25
N ILE A 91 1.73 -31.08 -27.01
CA ILE A 91 0.51 -31.76 -26.57
C ILE A 91 0.90 -33.13 -26.00
N ALA A 92 0.43 -33.45 -24.79
CA ALA A 92 0.77 -34.72 -24.12
C ALA A 92 0.32 -35.98 -24.89
N GLU A 93 -0.65 -35.83 -25.81
CA GLU A 93 -1.27 -36.92 -26.57
C GLU A 93 -0.57 -37.24 -27.90
N ALA A 94 0.47 -36.48 -28.31
CA ALA A 94 1.21 -36.79 -29.54
C ALA A 94 2.62 -36.19 -29.53
N GLU A 95 3.64 -37.06 -29.53
CA GLU A 95 5.04 -36.67 -29.74
C GLU A 95 5.18 -35.82 -31.01
N GLY A 96 5.84 -34.66 -30.87
CA GLY A 96 6.12 -33.76 -31.99
C GLY A 96 4.96 -32.86 -32.44
N LYS A 97 3.75 -32.97 -31.89
CA LYS A 97 2.65 -32.05 -32.22
C LYS A 97 2.56 -30.90 -31.21
N THR A 98 2.49 -29.69 -31.73
CA THR A 98 2.32 -28.46 -30.94
C THR A 98 1.01 -27.76 -31.26
N LYS A 99 0.34 -27.21 -30.25
CA LYS A 99 -0.83 -26.34 -30.43
C LYS A 99 -0.50 -24.93 -29.96
N LYS A 100 -1.09 -23.92 -30.63
CA LYS A 100 -1.13 -22.56 -30.11
C LYS A 100 -1.88 -22.55 -28.79
N GLY A 101 -1.20 -22.18 -27.72
CA GLY A 101 -1.78 -22.07 -26.38
C GLY A 101 -1.05 -21.01 -25.57
N ALA A 102 -1.53 -20.80 -24.35
CA ALA A 102 -0.88 -19.92 -23.39
C ALA A 102 -0.38 -20.71 -22.20
N LEU A 103 0.81 -20.36 -21.70
CA LEU A 103 1.33 -20.92 -20.46
C LEU A 103 0.64 -20.20 -19.29
N LEU A 104 -0.20 -20.95 -18.59
CA LEU A 104 -0.89 -20.47 -17.40
C LEU A 104 -0.01 -20.75 -16.19
N THR A 105 0.21 -19.74 -15.34
CA THR A 105 0.92 -19.89 -14.07
C THR A 105 0.10 -19.26 -12.94
N ARG A 106 0.19 -19.81 -11.74
CA ARG A 106 -0.41 -19.24 -10.52
C ARG A 106 0.71 -18.81 -9.59
N ARG A 107 0.78 -17.52 -9.30
CA ARG A 107 1.88 -16.93 -8.55
C ARG A 107 1.35 -16.30 -7.28
N GLU A 108 1.93 -16.69 -6.16
CA GLU A 108 1.53 -16.18 -4.86
C GLU A 108 2.41 -15.00 -4.44
N TYR A 109 1.82 -14.00 -3.82
CA TYR A 109 2.47 -12.79 -3.33
C TYR A 109 2.09 -12.53 -1.88
N LEU A 110 2.98 -11.86 -1.14
CA LEU A 110 2.67 -11.20 0.12
C LEU A 110 2.30 -9.75 -0.18
N CYS A 111 1.07 -9.38 0.12
CA CYS A 111 0.55 -8.03 -0.01
C CYS A 111 0.77 -7.25 1.28
N ASP A 112 1.24 -6.01 1.16
CA ASP A 112 1.38 -5.05 2.26
C ASP A 112 2.32 -5.47 3.42
N ALA A 113 3.23 -6.40 3.14
CA ALA A 113 4.21 -6.89 4.09
C ALA A 113 5.38 -5.91 4.32
N SER A 114 5.96 -5.94 5.51
CA SER A 114 7.15 -5.18 5.89
C SER A 114 8.04 -6.00 6.81
N PHE A 115 9.30 -6.12 6.43
CA PHE A 115 10.28 -6.89 7.18
C PHE A 115 11.51 -6.03 7.47
N LEU A 116 12.09 -6.23 8.64
CA LEU A 116 13.45 -5.78 8.95
C LEU A 116 14.37 -6.99 8.90
N VAL A 117 15.34 -6.97 8.01
CA VAL A 117 16.36 -8.02 7.92
C VAL A 117 17.66 -7.49 8.52
N ALA A 118 18.22 -8.23 9.47
CA ALA A 118 19.57 -8.02 10.00
C ALA A 118 20.51 -9.06 9.38
N LEU A 119 21.63 -8.61 8.82
CA LEU A 119 22.72 -9.47 8.35
C LEU A 119 23.95 -9.22 9.21
N GLN A 120 24.45 -10.25 9.88
CA GLN A 120 25.55 -10.15 10.83
C GLN A 120 26.74 -11.01 10.40
N GLY A 121 27.96 -10.47 10.45
CA GLY A 121 29.17 -11.21 10.11
C GLY A 121 30.41 -10.32 10.00
N ASP A 122 31.30 -10.65 9.07
CA ASP A 122 32.56 -9.91 8.85
C ASP A 122 32.30 -8.45 8.45
N SER A 123 32.90 -7.51 9.18
CA SER A 123 32.64 -6.08 9.01
C SER A 123 33.04 -5.56 7.63
N ALA A 124 34.13 -6.08 7.04
CA ALA A 124 34.55 -5.65 5.71
C ALA A 124 33.58 -6.12 4.62
N VAL A 125 32.96 -7.29 4.80
CA VAL A 125 31.86 -7.76 3.93
C VAL A 125 30.62 -6.88 4.12
N ILE A 126 30.24 -6.58 5.37
CA ILE A 126 29.09 -5.73 5.69
C ILE A 126 29.21 -4.34 5.05
N ASP A 127 30.37 -3.68 5.18
CA ASP A 127 30.62 -2.36 4.60
C ASP A 127 30.51 -2.36 3.07
N GLN A 128 31.00 -3.41 2.41
CA GLN A 128 30.88 -3.58 0.96
C GLN A 128 29.43 -3.74 0.52
N ILE A 129 28.64 -4.53 1.25
CA ILE A 129 27.22 -4.74 0.96
C ILE A 129 26.44 -3.44 1.18
N GLU A 130 26.67 -2.74 2.28
CA GLU A 130 26.02 -1.47 2.60
C GLU A 130 26.25 -0.43 1.50
N THR A 131 27.50 -0.28 1.06
CA THR A 131 27.88 0.64 -0.01
C THR A 131 27.16 0.30 -1.32
N ALA A 132 27.08 -0.99 -1.66
CA ALA A 132 26.43 -1.47 -2.86
C ALA A 132 24.90 -1.30 -2.81
N VAL A 133 24.25 -1.58 -1.69
CA VAL A 133 22.80 -1.43 -1.55
C VAL A 133 22.38 0.05 -1.62
N LYS A 134 23.21 0.96 -1.11
CA LYS A 134 23.02 2.41 -1.28
C LYS A 134 23.22 2.89 -2.73
N ASN A 135 24.08 2.21 -3.50
CA ASN A 135 24.42 2.56 -4.88
C ASN A 135 24.31 1.34 -5.81
N PRO A 136 23.09 0.81 -6.04
CA PRO A 136 22.94 -0.47 -6.69
C PRO A 136 23.25 -0.40 -8.19
N LYS A 137 24.04 -1.36 -8.68
CA LYS A 137 24.36 -1.46 -10.12
C LYS A 137 23.18 -1.96 -10.96
N TRP A 138 22.31 -2.79 -10.38
CA TRP A 138 21.07 -3.25 -11.02
C TRP A 138 19.85 -2.94 -10.19
N THR A 139 18.68 -2.94 -10.82
CA THR A 139 17.39 -2.69 -10.16
C THR A 139 17.14 -3.72 -9.05
N LEU A 140 16.94 -3.23 -7.83
CA LEU A 140 16.58 -4.05 -6.68
C LEU A 140 15.06 -4.27 -6.64
N TYR A 141 14.64 -5.48 -6.30
CA TYR A 141 13.22 -5.86 -6.21
C TYR A 141 13.01 -6.91 -5.12
N LEU A 142 11.80 -6.96 -4.58
CA LEU A 142 11.43 -7.83 -3.45
C LEU A 142 11.01 -9.22 -3.96
N GLY A 143 12.02 -9.98 -4.39
CA GLY A 143 11.89 -11.36 -4.84
C GLY A 143 11.53 -11.50 -6.33
N ARG A 144 10.45 -10.89 -6.81
CA ARG A 144 10.13 -10.82 -8.26
C ARG A 144 10.29 -9.41 -8.80
N LYS A 145 10.66 -9.25 -10.07
CA LYS A 145 10.95 -7.94 -10.68
C LYS A 145 9.78 -6.93 -10.65
N ASN A 146 8.55 -7.40 -10.56
CA ASN A 146 7.36 -6.55 -10.41
C ASN A 146 7.09 -6.09 -8.97
N CYS A 147 7.81 -6.63 -7.98
CA CYS A 147 7.68 -6.28 -6.56
C CYS A 147 8.64 -5.15 -6.23
N VAL A 148 8.20 -3.91 -6.46
CA VAL A 148 9.02 -2.71 -6.26
C VAL A 148 9.06 -2.35 -4.76
N PRO A 149 10.24 -2.08 -4.17
CA PRO A 149 10.33 -1.56 -2.80
C PRO A 149 9.62 -0.20 -2.67
N SER A 150 8.88 0.03 -1.59
CA SER A 150 8.21 1.31 -1.31
C SER A 150 9.16 2.39 -0.80
N ARG A 151 10.38 2.01 -0.39
CA ARG A 151 11.40 2.89 0.20
C ARG A 151 12.80 2.30 -0.02
N PRO A 152 13.88 3.08 0.19
CA PRO A 152 15.25 2.57 0.12
C PRO A 152 15.46 1.37 1.06
N LEU A 153 16.26 0.39 0.62
CA LEU A 153 16.45 -0.85 1.35
C LEU A 153 17.37 -0.69 2.56
N SER A 154 18.40 0.15 2.50
CA SER A 154 19.24 0.43 3.67
C SER A 154 18.42 1.23 4.69
N GLU A 155 18.13 0.62 5.85
CA GLU A 155 17.30 1.23 6.90
C GLU A 155 18.10 2.20 7.75
N ARG A 156 19.34 1.83 8.09
CA ARG A 156 20.27 2.62 8.91
C ARG A 156 21.71 2.18 8.62
N PRO A 157 22.71 3.00 8.99
CA PRO A 157 24.11 2.59 8.92
C PRO A 157 24.37 1.27 9.67
N PRO A 158 25.37 0.48 9.25
CA PRO A 158 25.79 -0.70 9.98
C PRO A 158 26.18 -0.36 11.42
N GLU A 159 25.90 -1.29 12.33
CA GLU A 159 26.20 -1.16 13.76
C GLU A 159 26.77 -2.47 14.32
N SER A 160 27.52 -2.37 15.42
CA SER A 160 28.06 -3.50 16.16
C SER A 160 27.05 -4.02 17.18
N HIS A 161 26.69 -5.30 17.05
CA HIS A 161 25.74 -5.99 17.93
C HIS A 161 26.31 -7.34 18.36
N PRO A 162 26.08 -7.79 19.62
CA PRO A 162 26.54 -9.09 20.08
C PRO A 162 25.85 -10.26 19.37
N ASP A 163 24.56 -10.12 19.06
CA ASP A 163 23.76 -11.18 18.42
C ASP A 163 22.64 -10.59 17.54
N LEU A 164 21.94 -11.47 16.81
CA LEU A 164 20.85 -11.07 15.93
C LEU A 164 19.62 -10.53 16.69
N ILE A 165 19.38 -10.98 17.93
CA ILE A 165 18.23 -10.52 18.72
C ILE A 165 18.45 -9.07 19.15
N SER A 166 19.63 -8.74 19.68
CA SER A 166 19.98 -7.37 20.06
C SER A 166 19.99 -6.44 18.84
N ALA A 167 20.50 -6.93 17.71
CA ALA A 167 20.47 -6.20 16.45
C ALA A 167 19.04 -5.87 15.99
N LEU A 168 18.15 -6.87 15.94
CA LEU A 168 16.75 -6.66 15.55
C LEU A 168 15.99 -5.81 16.56
N SER A 169 16.32 -5.87 17.85
CA SER A 169 15.66 -5.13 18.91
C SER A 169 16.03 -3.64 18.93
N SER A 170 17.24 -3.31 18.50
CA SER A 170 17.75 -1.92 18.53
C SER A 170 17.14 -1.00 17.47
N VAL A 171 16.48 -1.53 16.43
CA VAL A 171 15.69 -0.70 15.50
C VAL A 171 14.28 -0.54 16.06
N PRO A 172 13.76 0.66 16.32
CA PRO A 172 12.39 0.79 16.81
C PRO A 172 11.35 0.27 15.79
N TRP A 173 10.26 -0.32 16.27
CA TRP A 173 9.09 -0.59 15.44
C TRP A 173 8.39 0.73 15.11
N ARG A 174 7.99 0.93 13.85
CA ARG A 174 7.42 2.19 13.37
C ARG A 174 6.02 2.00 12.84
N ARG A 175 5.08 2.82 13.33
CA ARG A 175 3.72 2.91 12.79
C ARG A 175 3.75 3.32 11.33
N ARG A 176 2.87 2.79 10.48
CA ARG A 176 2.75 3.31 9.10
C ARG A 176 2.09 4.68 9.13
N ASN A 177 0.90 4.75 9.73
CA ASN A 177 0.17 5.99 9.98
C ASN A 177 0.10 6.28 11.48
N LYS A 178 -0.09 7.55 11.85
CA LYS A 178 -0.21 7.97 13.25
C LYS A 178 -1.35 7.26 14.01
N GLU A 179 -2.40 6.87 13.30
CA GLU A 179 -3.58 6.20 13.84
C GLU A 179 -3.40 4.69 14.03
N ASP A 180 -2.32 4.10 13.49
CA ASP A 180 -2.13 2.65 13.57
C ASP A 180 -1.75 2.22 15.00
N GLU A 181 -2.38 1.13 15.45
CA GLU A 181 -2.04 0.49 16.71
C GLU A 181 -0.73 -0.30 16.60
N ALA A 182 0.08 -0.23 17.66
CA ALA A 182 1.28 -1.06 17.75
C ALA A 182 0.88 -2.49 18.16
N PRO A 183 1.48 -3.53 17.54
CA PRO A 183 1.28 -4.89 18.02
C PRO A 183 1.86 -5.05 19.43
N GLN A 184 1.34 -5.98 20.23
CA GLN A 184 1.91 -6.30 21.55
C GLN A 184 3.25 -7.03 21.45
N SER A 185 3.40 -7.83 20.39
CA SER A 185 4.61 -8.60 20.11
C SER A 185 4.80 -8.75 18.62
N ILE A 186 6.05 -8.96 18.20
CA ILE A 186 6.43 -9.23 16.82
C ILE A 186 7.30 -10.48 16.73
N ASP A 187 7.09 -11.22 15.66
CA ASP A 187 7.82 -12.45 15.41
C ASP A 187 9.14 -12.18 14.67
N CYS A 188 10.16 -12.93 15.06
CA CYS A 188 11.49 -12.92 14.51
C CYS A 188 11.89 -14.33 14.08
N LEU A 189 12.38 -14.45 12.85
CA LEU A 189 13.00 -15.65 12.32
C LEU A 189 14.51 -15.46 12.35
N ILE A 190 15.23 -16.28 13.12
CA ILE A 190 16.64 -16.06 13.43
C ILE A 190 17.45 -17.30 13.05
N ASP A 191 18.57 -17.11 12.36
CA ASP A 191 19.53 -18.18 12.11
C ASP A 191 19.97 -18.84 13.42
N TRP A 192 19.80 -20.16 13.48
CA TRP A 192 20.34 -20.96 14.57
C TRP A 192 21.77 -21.41 14.23
N THR A 193 22.66 -21.30 15.21
CA THR A 193 24.04 -21.80 15.13
C THR A 193 24.32 -22.73 16.30
N PRO A 194 25.04 -23.85 16.09
CA PRO A 194 25.43 -24.74 17.17
C PRO A 194 26.40 -24.04 18.14
N THR A 195 26.22 -24.26 19.44
CA THR A 195 27.13 -23.82 20.49
C THR A 195 27.82 -25.03 21.14
N GLN A 196 28.83 -24.80 22.01
CA GLN A 196 29.46 -25.91 22.73
C GLN A 196 28.48 -26.60 23.68
N GLU A 197 27.58 -25.82 24.27
CA GLU A 197 26.54 -26.27 25.20
C GLU A 197 25.37 -26.94 24.47
N GLN A 198 25.09 -26.52 23.23
CA GLN A 198 24.00 -27.03 22.41
C GLN A 198 24.48 -27.28 20.97
N PRO A 199 25.13 -28.42 20.71
CA PRO A 199 25.67 -28.75 19.38
C PRO A 199 24.59 -29.19 18.39
N GLU A 200 23.43 -29.64 18.88
CA GLU A 200 22.30 -30.11 18.07
C GLU A 200 21.18 -29.07 18.06
N ALA A 201 20.50 -28.94 16.92
CA ALA A 201 19.40 -28.01 16.76
C ALA A 201 18.24 -28.38 17.72
N PRO A 202 17.60 -27.40 18.37
CA PRO A 202 16.38 -27.62 19.14
C PRO A 202 15.28 -28.33 18.32
N ASP A 203 14.43 -29.10 18.98
CA ASP A 203 13.31 -29.83 18.34
C ASP A 203 12.30 -28.88 17.65
N ASP A 204 12.17 -27.65 18.14
CA ASP A 204 11.30 -26.60 17.58
C ASP A 204 11.98 -25.76 16.49
N ALA A 205 13.22 -26.09 16.11
CA ALA A 205 13.93 -25.40 15.03
C ALA A 205 13.31 -25.74 13.66
N LEU A 206 12.97 -24.69 12.90
CA LEU A 206 12.45 -24.84 11.54
C LEU A 206 13.60 -25.12 10.56
N VAL A 207 13.36 -25.98 9.57
CA VAL A 207 14.32 -26.23 8.49
C VAL A 207 13.94 -25.45 7.24
N TRP A 208 14.79 -24.52 6.82
CA TRP A 208 14.59 -23.73 5.61
C TRP A 208 15.62 -24.10 4.54
N HIS A 209 15.18 -24.44 3.34
CA HIS A 209 16.04 -24.78 2.20
C HIS A 209 16.31 -23.56 1.32
N ASP A 210 16.99 -22.56 1.87
CA ASP A 210 17.15 -21.26 1.23
C ASP A 210 18.56 -20.67 1.28
N VAL A 211 19.57 -21.45 1.68
CA VAL A 211 20.98 -21.02 1.65
C VAL A 211 21.52 -21.18 0.21
N PRO A 212 21.80 -20.11 -0.56
CA PRO A 212 22.09 -20.22 -2.00
C PRO A 212 23.49 -20.77 -2.29
N ILE A 213 23.56 -21.91 -3.00
CA ILE A 213 24.81 -22.47 -3.55
C ILE A 213 25.07 -21.91 -4.96
N LEU A 214 24.04 -21.92 -5.81
CA LEU A 214 24.07 -21.54 -7.22
C LEU A 214 22.78 -20.80 -7.56
N PHE A 215 22.84 -19.87 -8.51
CA PHE A 215 21.66 -19.23 -9.09
C PHE A 215 21.19 -19.87 -10.40
N GLU A 216 22.03 -20.66 -11.07
CA GLU A 216 21.72 -21.25 -12.38
C GLU A 216 22.39 -22.63 -12.56
N PRO A 217 21.61 -23.74 -12.56
CA PRO A 217 20.25 -23.80 -12.02
C PRO A 217 20.25 -23.45 -10.51
N PRO A 218 19.15 -22.89 -9.98
CA PRO A 218 19.10 -22.51 -8.57
C PRO A 218 19.21 -23.74 -7.68
N SER A 219 20.15 -23.71 -6.74
CA SER A 219 20.39 -24.79 -5.77
C SER A 219 20.62 -24.20 -4.38
N HIS A 220 19.99 -24.80 -3.37
CA HIS A 220 19.97 -24.29 -2.00
C HIS A 220 20.30 -25.38 -0.98
N GLN A 221 21.06 -25.04 0.06
CA GLN A 221 21.29 -25.87 1.25
C GLN A 221 20.24 -25.56 2.33
N PRO A 222 19.98 -26.53 3.25
CA PRO A 222 19.20 -26.27 4.44
C PRO A 222 19.94 -25.36 5.43
N ARG A 223 19.17 -24.64 6.24
CA ARG A 223 19.59 -24.01 7.50
C ARG A 223 18.51 -24.20 8.57
N PHE A 224 18.90 -24.09 9.83
CA PHE A 224 17.97 -24.07 10.96
C PHE A 224 17.60 -22.63 11.31
N VAL A 225 16.31 -22.40 11.53
CA VAL A 225 15.74 -21.08 11.84
C VAL A 225 14.89 -21.20 13.10
N MET A 226 15.18 -20.38 14.10
CA MET A 226 14.36 -20.27 15.30
C MET A 226 13.28 -19.21 15.13
N LEU A 227 12.08 -19.50 15.61
CA LEU A 227 11.06 -18.50 15.84
C LEU A 227 11.25 -17.90 17.24
N LYS A 228 11.40 -16.58 17.32
CA LYS A 228 11.47 -15.82 18.56
C LYS A 228 10.39 -14.75 18.54
N ASN A 229 9.75 -14.54 19.66
CA ASN A 229 8.76 -13.48 19.83
C ASN A 229 9.39 -12.37 20.68
N LEU A 230 9.31 -11.13 20.21
CA LEU A 230 9.82 -9.96 20.90
C LEU A 230 8.65 -9.07 21.32
N SER A 231 8.66 -8.63 22.57
CA SER A 231 7.66 -7.71 23.10
C SER A 231 7.86 -6.29 22.53
N VAL A 232 6.76 -5.60 22.22
CA VAL A 232 6.78 -4.24 21.67
C VAL A 232 6.15 -3.28 22.67
N GLY A 233 6.88 -2.22 23.02
CA GLY A 233 6.40 -1.24 24.00
C GLY A 233 7.49 -0.29 24.47
N THR A 234 7.16 0.60 25.41
CA THR A 234 8.14 1.51 26.03
C THR A 234 9.20 0.78 26.85
N GLU A 235 8.78 -0.32 27.50
CA GLU A 235 9.63 -1.21 28.30
C GLU A 235 9.81 -2.60 27.64
N GLY A 236 9.33 -2.77 26.41
CA GLY A 236 9.47 -4.01 25.65
C GLY A 236 10.86 -4.16 25.03
N ASP A 237 11.13 -5.35 24.50
CA ASP A 237 12.36 -5.67 23.76
C ASP A 237 12.55 -4.71 22.58
N VAL A 238 11.46 -4.36 21.90
CA VAL A 238 11.45 -3.43 20.78
C VAL A 238 10.67 -2.17 21.13
N ARG A 239 11.37 -1.02 21.09
CA ARG A 239 10.76 0.29 21.31
C ARG A 239 9.88 0.72 20.13
N ILE A 240 8.90 1.55 20.40
CA ILE A 240 8.05 2.17 19.37
C ILE A 240 8.65 3.53 18.98
N ALA A 241 8.84 3.76 17.69
CA ALA A 241 9.24 5.07 17.17
C ALA A 241 8.17 6.14 17.45
N GLU A 242 8.59 7.36 17.77
CA GLU A 242 7.69 8.49 18.02
C GLU A 242 6.93 8.90 16.74
N ASP A 243 7.66 8.96 15.62
CA ASP A 243 7.11 9.37 14.33
C ASP A 243 6.51 8.20 13.54
N ALA A 244 5.39 8.48 12.86
CA ALA A 244 4.84 7.57 11.85
C ALA A 244 5.69 7.59 10.58
N ALA A 245 5.74 6.46 9.87
CA ALA A 245 6.48 6.34 8.62
C ALA A 245 5.89 7.19 7.50
N GLN A 246 4.57 7.40 7.51
CA GLN A 246 3.81 8.12 6.51
C GLN A 246 2.82 9.06 7.19
N SER A 247 2.56 10.18 6.53
CA SER A 247 1.41 11.04 6.83
C SER A 247 0.33 10.80 5.79
N ARG A 248 -0.94 10.97 6.17
CA ARG A 248 -2.02 10.99 5.16
C ARG A 248 -1.69 12.07 4.15
N VAL A 249 -1.72 11.70 2.87
CA VAL A 249 -1.65 12.67 1.78
C VAL A 249 -2.81 13.65 1.99
N PRO A 250 -2.55 14.96 2.13
CA PRO A 250 -3.62 15.93 2.28
C PRO A 250 -4.59 15.84 1.11
N ASP A 251 -5.88 16.10 1.37
CA ASP A 251 -6.85 16.27 0.31
C ASP A 251 -6.32 17.28 -0.72
N PRO A 252 -6.51 17.03 -2.03
CA PRO A 252 -6.15 18.01 -3.04
C PRO A 252 -6.85 19.34 -2.72
N PRO A 253 -6.18 20.49 -2.93
CA PRO A 253 -6.76 21.80 -2.62
C PRO A 253 -8.07 21.96 -3.39
N ARG A 254 -9.16 22.18 -2.65
CA ARG A 254 -10.48 22.42 -3.25
C ARG A 254 -10.56 23.90 -3.63
N SER A 255 -10.80 24.18 -4.90
CA SER A 255 -11.27 25.50 -5.35
C SER A 255 -12.54 25.86 -4.57
N ARG A 256 -12.52 27.02 -3.92
CA ARG A 256 -13.65 27.52 -3.13
C ARG A 256 -14.36 28.63 -3.89
N ALA A 257 -15.68 28.69 -3.72
CA ALA A 257 -16.46 29.85 -4.12
C ALA A 257 -15.96 31.08 -3.33
N ASP A 258 -15.45 32.08 -4.05
CA ASP A 258 -15.11 33.37 -3.49
C ASP A 258 -16.23 34.37 -3.78
N TYR A 259 -17.13 34.54 -2.81
CA TYR A 259 -18.24 35.48 -2.91
C TYR A 259 -17.81 36.95 -2.87
N SER A 260 -16.54 37.26 -2.57
CA SER A 260 -16.01 38.62 -2.65
C SER A 260 -15.55 38.98 -4.07
N ASN A 261 -15.18 37.98 -4.87
CA ASN A 261 -14.68 38.14 -6.23
C ASN A 261 -15.76 38.62 -7.21
N THR A 262 -15.48 39.72 -7.91
CA THR A 262 -16.39 40.31 -8.90
C THR A 262 -16.65 39.39 -10.09
N ALA A 263 -15.64 38.67 -10.59
CA ALA A 263 -15.81 37.73 -11.71
C ALA A 263 -16.75 36.58 -11.32
N TYR A 264 -16.64 36.08 -10.09
CA TYR A 264 -17.53 35.05 -9.54
C TYR A 264 -18.99 35.54 -9.47
N LYS A 265 -19.21 36.78 -9.02
CA LYS A 265 -20.55 37.38 -9.01
C LYS A 265 -21.11 37.55 -10.42
N ASN A 266 -20.28 38.00 -11.36
CA ASN A 266 -20.67 38.20 -12.75
C ASN A 266 -21.08 36.89 -13.43
N ALA A 267 -20.31 35.82 -13.27
CA ALA A 267 -20.63 34.50 -13.84
C ALA A 267 -21.98 33.98 -13.34
N ARG A 268 -22.29 34.16 -12.05
CA ARG A 268 -23.59 33.80 -11.45
C ARG A 268 -24.74 34.65 -11.99
N ALA A 269 -24.53 35.97 -12.12
CA ALA A 269 -25.54 36.87 -12.67
C ALA A 269 -25.83 36.56 -14.15
N GLU A 270 -24.78 36.29 -14.92
CA GLU A 270 -24.88 35.87 -16.32
C GLU A 270 -25.65 34.55 -16.45
N ARG A 271 -25.40 33.56 -15.57
CA ARG A 271 -26.16 32.31 -15.57
C ARG A 271 -27.65 32.52 -15.29
N LEU A 272 -27.98 33.34 -14.30
CA LEU A 272 -29.38 33.71 -14.00
C LEU A 272 -30.05 34.36 -15.21
N ASN A 273 -29.35 35.26 -15.90
CA ASN A 273 -29.88 35.91 -17.09
C ASN A 273 -30.06 34.93 -18.26
N SER A 274 -29.09 34.03 -18.47
CA SER A 274 -29.13 33.01 -19.52
C SER A 274 -30.30 32.03 -19.33
N ASP A 275 -30.63 31.70 -18.08
CA ASP A 275 -31.81 30.89 -17.73
C ASP A 275 -33.10 31.72 -17.61
N HIS A 276 -33.11 32.98 -18.09
CA HIS A 276 -34.25 33.91 -18.04
C HIS A 276 -34.82 34.16 -16.64
N GLY A 277 -33.98 34.06 -15.60
CA GLY A 277 -34.39 34.20 -14.21
C GLY A 277 -35.29 33.06 -13.73
N LEU A 278 -35.32 31.91 -14.42
CA LEU A 278 -36.14 30.77 -14.08
C LEU A 278 -35.30 29.60 -13.54
N CYS A 279 -35.88 28.86 -12.61
CA CYS A 279 -35.29 27.65 -12.09
C CYS A 279 -35.27 26.58 -13.18
N VAL A 280 -34.11 26.04 -13.53
CA VAL A 280 -33.98 25.02 -14.58
C VAL A 280 -34.84 23.78 -14.29
N PHE A 281 -35.00 23.45 -12.99
CA PHE A 281 -35.76 22.29 -12.52
C PHE A 281 -37.28 22.47 -12.51
N CYS A 282 -37.79 23.49 -11.79
CA CYS A 282 -39.23 23.66 -11.52
C CYS A 282 -39.87 24.85 -12.24
N LYS A 283 -39.08 25.65 -12.96
CA LYS A 283 -39.51 26.87 -13.66
C LYS A 283 -40.07 27.99 -12.78
N SER A 284 -40.03 27.89 -11.45
CA SER A 284 -40.27 29.02 -10.55
C SER A 284 -39.13 30.06 -10.65
N PRO A 285 -39.34 31.32 -10.23
CA PRO A 285 -38.28 32.34 -10.22
C PRO A 285 -37.01 31.85 -9.52
N ALA A 286 -35.88 31.95 -10.22
CA ALA A 286 -34.57 31.59 -9.69
C ALA A 286 -33.95 32.76 -8.93
N THR A 287 -33.45 32.46 -7.74
CA THR A 287 -32.76 33.42 -6.87
C THR A 287 -31.35 32.96 -6.50
N THR A 288 -30.97 31.75 -6.92
CA THR A 288 -29.74 31.07 -6.53
C THR A 288 -29.13 30.37 -7.74
N VAL A 289 -27.83 30.13 -7.68
CA VAL A 289 -27.08 29.39 -8.69
C VAL A 289 -26.39 28.23 -8.00
N GLN A 290 -26.64 27.02 -8.50
CA GLN A 290 -26.03 25.76 -8.09
C GLN A 290 -24.82 25.47 -8.97
N HIS A 291 -23.73 24.99 -8.36
CA HIS A 291 -22.58 24.46 -9.07
C HIS A 291 -22.77 22.97 -9.33
N VAL A 292 -22.66 22.53 -10.59
CA VAL A 292 -22.62 21.10 -10.94
C VAL A 292 -21.20 20.53 -10.81
N THR A 293 -20.18 21.40 -10.77
CA THR A 293 -18.83 21.05 -10.35
C THR A 293 -18.14 22.26 -9.73
N TYR A 294 -17.29 22.03 -8.74
CA TYR A 294 -16.46 23.06 -8.12
C TYR A 294 -15.06 23.16 -8.71
N ARG A 295 -14.69 22.30 -9.67
CA ARG A 295 -13.31 22.21 -10.22
C ARG A 295 -12.73 23.54 -10.71
N ARG A 296 -13.59 24.47 -11.17
CA ARG A 296 -13.21 25.78 -11.69
C ARG A 296 -13.76 26.96 -10.87
N ALA A 297 -14.32 26.67 -9.68
CA ALA A 297 -14.95 27.68 -8.84
C ALA A 297 -13.95 28.76 -8.39
N GLY A 298 -14.35 30.03 -8.49
CA GLY A 298 -13.52 31.16 -8.06
C GLY A 298 -13.37 32.31 -9.05
N GLY A 299 -14.26 32.40 -10.06
CA GLY A 299 -14.34 33.53 -10.98
C GLY A 299 -14.19 33.18 -12.46
N ASN A 300 -13.71 31.98 -12.79
CA ASN A 300 -13.57 31.49 -14.16
C ASN A 300 -14.53 30.32 -14.45
N GLU A 301 -15.68 30.28 -13.78
CA GLU A 301 -16.67 29.23 -14.01
C GLU A 301 -17.33 29.38 -15.39
N PRO A 302 -17.25 28.37 -16.27
CA PRO A 302 -18.03 28.37 -17.48
C PRO A 302 -19.52 28.19 -17.16
N GLN A 303 -20.38 28.68 -18.05
CA GLN A 303 -21.83 28.59 -17.89
C GLN A 303 -22.34 27.14 -17.72
N GLU A 304 -21.64 26.17 -18.29
CA GLU A 304 -21.92 24.73 -18.15
C GLU A 304 -21.76 24.19 -16.73
N ASP A 305 -20.98 24.86 -15.87
CA ASP A 305 -20.75 24.46 -14.48
C ASP A 305 -21.82 24.98 -13.52
N LEU A 306 -22.73 25.85 -14.00
CA LEU A 306 -23.68 26.59 -13.18
C LEU A 306 -25.13 26.29 -13.59
N ARG A 307 -26.07 26.26 -12.65
CA ARG A 307 -27.51 26.11 -12.91
C ARG A 307 -28.35 27.04 -12.07
N SER A 308 -29.27 27.79 -12.69
CA SER A 308 -30.19 28.66 -11.96
C SER A 308 -31.26 27.85 -11.27
N LEU A 309 -31.41 28.05 -9.95
CA LEU A 309 -32.41 27.38 -9.13
C LEU A 309 -33.20 28.39 -8.29
N CYS A 310 -34.45 28.04 -8.01
CA CYS A 310 -35.18 28.67 -6.91
C CYS A 310 -34.62 28.16 -5.59
N ARG A 311 -34.81 28.93 -4.51
CA ARG A 311 -34.27 28.59 -3.18
C ARG A 311 -34.67 27.18 -2.70
N LEU A 312 -35.92 26.77 -2.91
CA LEU A 312 -36.39 25.45 -2.50
C LEU A 312 -35.69 24.31 -3.26
N CYS A 313 -35.49 24.45 -4.57
CA CYS A 313 -34.77 23.43 -5.36
C CYS A 313 -33.29 23.40 -5.01
N HIS A 314 -32.67 24.56 -4.78
CA HIS A 314 -31.29 24.64 -4.33
C HIS A 314 -31.11 23.92 -2.99
N ASP A 315 -31.94 24.24 -1.98
CA ASP A 315 -31.89 23.59 -0.67
C ASP A 315 -32.06 22.06 -0.77
N ALA A 316 -32.99 21.59 -1.61
CA ALA A 316 -33.21 20.16 -1.85
C ALA A 316 -31.97 19.47 -2.43
N VAL A 317 -31.36 20.07 -3.47
CA VAL A 317 -30.15 19.55 -4.10
C VAL A 317 -28.98 19.51 -3.11
N THR A 318 -28.74 20.61 -2.39
CA THR A 318 -27.66 20.70 -1.41
C THR A 318 -27.81 19.66 -0.28
N MET A 319 -29.03 19.41 0.20
CA MET A 319 -29.26 18.39 1.24
C MET A 319 -28.98 16.97 0.74
N ILE A 320 -29.31 16.67 -0.51
CA ILE A 320 -28.99 15.36 -1.13
C ILE A 320 -27.46 15.22 -1.23
N GLU A 321 -26.77 16.26 -1.72
CA GLU A 321 -25.32 16.27 -1.87
C GLU A 321 -24.56 16.04 -0.55
N TYR A 322 -25.05 16.63 0.56
CA TYR A 322 -24.48 16.38 1.88
C TYR A 322 -24.74 14.94 2.36
N GLY A 323 -25.92 14.38 2.08
CA GLY A 323 -26.25 13.00 2.43
C GLY A 323 -25.36 11.96 1.73
N HIS A 324 -24.99 12.22 0.47
CA HIS A 324 -24.09 11.36 -0.32
C HIS A 324 -22.59 11.65 -0.10
N GLY A 325 -22.24 12.68 0.68
CA GLY A 325 -20.84 13.07 0.88
C GLY A 325 -20.13 13.50 -0.40
N MET A 326 -20.85 14.14 -1.35
CA MET A 326 -20.30 14.45 -2.67
C MET A 326 -19.11 15.42 -2.60
N GLY A 327 -18.12 15.19 -3.46
CA GLY A 327 -16.86 15.93 -3.53
C GLY A 327 -16.93 17.19 -4.40
N LEU A 328 -16.11 17.26 -5.45
CA LEU A 328 -16.09 18.39 -6.38
C LEU A 328 -17.20 18.32 -7.41
N ASP A 329 -17.56 17.11 -7.85
CA ASP A 329 -18.66 16.90 -8.79
C ASP A 329 -19.98 16.80 -8.01
N ARG A 330 -20.94 17.61 -8.43
CA ARG A 330 -22.18 17.92 -7.73
C ARG A 330 -23.38 17.52 -8.60
N ILE A 331 -24.57 17.61 -8.04
CA ILE A 331 -25.78 17.21 -8.77
C ILE A 331 -26.06 18.24 -9.87
N ASN A 332 -26.22 17.75 -11.10
CA ASN A 332 -26.88 18.51 -12.14
C ASN A 332 -28.40 18.28 -12.05
N PRO A 333 -29.21 19.28 -11.66
CA PRO A 333 -30.65 19.12 -11.49
C PRO A 333 -31.40 18.82 -12.79
N GLU A 334 -30.80 19.07 -13.96
CA GLU A 334 -31.41 18.74 -15.25
C GLU A 334 -31.30 17.26 -15.59
N HIS A 335 -30.39 16.53 -14.94
CA HIS A 335 -30.17 15.13 -15.26
C HIS A 335 -31.34 14.27 -14.73
N PRO A 336 -31.98 13.43 -15.57
CA PRO A 336 -33.18 12.68 -15.19
C PRO A 336 -33.02 11.82 -13.94
N GLN A 337 -31.83 11.25 -13.72
CA GLN A 337 -31.53 10.37 -12.58
C GLN A 337 -31.79 11.00 -11.20
N TRP A 338 -31.70 12.33 -11.08
CA TRP A 338 -31.89 13.02 -9.80
C TRP A 338 -33.30 13.57 -9.62
N ARG A 339 -34.15 13.46 -10.64
CA ARG A 339 -35.45 14.14 -10.68
C ARG A 339 -36.36 13.72 -9.53
N ASP A 340 -36.53 12.42 -9.33
CA ASP A 340 -37.44 11.88 -8.32
C ASP A 340 -36.93 12.16 -6.90
N GLU A 341 -35.62 12.07 -6.69
CA GLU A 341 -34.99 12.36 -5.40
C GLU A 341 -35.13 13.83 -5.03
N ILE A 342 -34.92 14.74 -5.99
CA ILE A 342 -35.14 16.18 -5.79
C ILE A 342 -36.61 16.49 -5.51
N ILE A 343 -37.57 15.88 -6.22
CA ILE A 343 -39.00 16.08 -5.95
C ILE A 343 -39.34 15.65 -4.52
N LYS A 344 -38.96 14.43 -4.14
CA LYS A 344 -39.20 13.90 -2.80
C LYS A 344 -38.58 14.80 -1.72
N LYS A 345 -37.32 15.23 -1.91
CA LYS A 345 -36.65 16.10 -0.93
C LYS A 345 -37.32 17.47 -0.82
N ARG A 346 -37.83 18.03 -1.93
CA ARG A 346 -38.59 19.29 -1.90
C ARG A 346 -39.87 19.15 -1.07
N GLU A 347 -40.62 18.06 -1.26
CA GLU A 347 -41.84 17.78 -0.48
C GLU A 347 -41.56 17.65 1.01
N GLU A 348 -40.48 16.94 1.37
CA GLU A 348 -40.01 16.85 2.76
C GLU A 348 -39.70 18.23 3.36
N ILE A 349 -38.98 19.09 2.63
CA ILE A 349 -38.64 20.46 3.08
C ILE A 349 -39.91 21.29 3.27
N VAL A 350 -40.85 21.24 2.33
CA VAL A 350 -42.11 21.99 2.42
C VAL A 350 -42.94 21.52 3.62
N ARG A 351 -43.06 20.21 3.81
CA ARG A 351 -43.78 19.62 4.94
C ARG A 351 -43.16 20.04 6.27
N TYR A 352 -41.83 19.95 6.39
CA TYR A 352 -41.11 20.37 7.57
C TYR A 352 -41.30 21.87 7.88
N ARG A 353 -41.13 22.75 6.88
CA ARG A 353 -41.32 24.20 7.05
C ARG A 353 -42.76 24.56 7.42
N SER A 354 -43.75 23.86 6.85
CA SER A 354 -45.16 24.05 7.18
C SER A 354 -45.45 23.65 8.64
N LEU A 355 -44.95 22.50 9.09
CA LEU A 355 -45.07 22.04 10.48
C LEU A 355 -44.39 23.00 11.46
N GLU A 356 -43.17 23.44 11.19
CA GLU A 356 -42.47 24.44 12.00
C GLU A 356 -43.24 25.76 12.09
N THR A 357 -43.84 26.21 10.99
CA THR A 357 -44.65 27.43 10.99
C THR A 357 -45.91 27.27 11.84
N ARG A 358 -46.55 26.09 11.80
CA ARG A 358 -47.68 25.76 12.69
C ARG A 358 -47.25 25.73 14.16
N ARG A 359 -46.15 25.05 14.49
CA ARG A 359 -45.57 24.99 15.86
C ARG A 359 -45.27 26.36 16.47
N ARG A 360 -44.87 27.33 15.63
CA ARG A 360 -44.59 28.70 16.09
C ARG A 360 -45.82 29.58 16.28
N ARG A 361 -46.96 29.21 15.68
CA ARG A 361 -48.18 30.03 15.65
C ARG A 361 -49.31 29.48 16.51
N LEU A 362 -49.25 28.21 16.86
CA LEU A 362 -50.28 27.49 17.59
C LEU A 362 -49.71 26.97 18.92
N SER A 363 -50.60 26.78 19.90
CA SER A 363 -50.22 26.20 21.20
C SER A 363 -49.76 24.75 21.02
N ALA A 364 -48.95 24.22 21.95
CA ALA A 364 -48.34 22.90 21.79
C ALA A 364 -49.36 21.76 21.59
N GLU A 365 -50.57 21.91 22.16
CA GLU A 365 -51.67 20.96 22.09
C GLU A 365 -52.38 20.94 20.71
N GLU A 366 -52.16 21.93 19.85
CA GLU A 366 -52.83 22.08 18.55
C GLU A 366 -51.97 21.59 17.36
N VAL A 367 -50.74 21.10 17.62
CA VAL A 367 -49.74 20.80 16.59
C VAL A 367 -49.22 19.36 16.61
N GLU A 368 -49.64 18.55 17.60
CA GLU A 368 -49.59 17.09 17.50
C GLU A 368 -50.57 16.58 16.43
#